data_AF-A0A2W4TQL4-F1
#
_entry.id   AF-A0A2W4TQL4-F1
#
_cell.length_a   1.000
_cell.length_b   1.000
_cell.length_c   1.000
_cell.angle_alpha   90.00
_cell.angle_beta   90.00
_cell.angle_gamma   90.00
#
_symmetry.space_group_name_H-M   'P 1'
#
loop_
_entity.id
_entity.type
_entity.pdbx_description
1 polymer ?
#
loop_
_entity_poly.entity_id
_entity_poly.type
_entity_poly.pdbx_seq_one_letter_code
_entity_poly.pdbx_strand_id
1 'polypeptide(L)'
;MDWLQHQWVIAGVVASAARFAPIPFFDDAIRTQCRRFVVSRTLAASDTSLTTASLKPLYGESGGLVARSLRAIAKAPLKLLLFPVRKIALMATSIHGVPMEIMKTVLLGRTLRRQLSSGQIDPGRAEAMRSAFEEAFARMDFHALRAGISDSLRGVRSWKKSAITMARSLSRHSLAPGEAMPADDRIELTASRVQQVLDRPETTKLFAEFDRRFDQAYAGRLATPPR
;
A
#
# COMPACT_ATOMS: atom_id res chain seq x y z
N MET A 1 21.49 -2.05 1.57
CA MET A 1 20.14 -2.41 1.10
C MET A 1 19.25 -2.52 2.33
N ASP A 2 18.18 -1.74 2.42
CA ASP A 2 17.32 -1.72 3.61
C ASP A 2 16.31 -2.89 3.54
N TRP A 3 16.52 -3.92 4.35
CA TRP A 3 15.69 -5.13 4.37
C TRP A 3 14.20 -4.81 4.55
N LEU A 4 13.88 -3.77 5.34
CA LEU A 4 12.49 -3.40 5.60
C LEU A 4 11.83 -2.78 4.36
N GLN A 5 12.57 -1.97 3.60
CA GLN A 5 12.07 -1.39 2.36
C GLN A 5 11.77 -2.47 1.32
N HIS A 6 12.63 -3.49 1.23
CA HIS A 6 12.42 -4.63 0.34
C HIS A 6 11.11 -5.39 0.66
N GLN A 7 10.82 -5.59 1.96
CA GLN A 7 9.55 -6.19 2.38
C GLN A 7 8.33 -5.33 2.00
N TRP A 8 8.44 -4.00 2.03
CA TRP A 8 7.37 -3.10 1.55
C TRP A 8 7.16 -3.20 0.05
N VAL A 9 8.25 -3.35 -0.72
CA VAL A 9 8.18 -3.57 -2.17
C VAL A 9 7.48 -4.89 -2.49
N ILE A 10 7.85 -5.99 -1.82
CA ILE A 10 7.17 -7.29 -1.96
C ILE A 10 5.68 -7.14 -1.69
N ALA A 11 5.30 -6.52 -0.57
CA ALA A 11 3.90 -6.26 -0.25
C ALA A 11 3.19 -5.43 -1.32
N GLY A 12 3.85 -4.42 -1.89
CA GLY A 12 3.33 -3.61 -2.98
C GLY A 12 3.12 -4.40 -4.29
N VAL A 13 4.05 -5.30 -4.62
CA VAL A 13 3.95 -6.20 -5.79
C VAL A 13 2.77 -7.15 -5.62
N VAL A 14 2.61 -7.75 -4.43
CA VAL A 14 1.51 -8.67 -4.12
C VAL A 14 0.16 -7.95 -4.11
N ALA A 15 0.06 -6.80 -3.44
CA ALA A 15 -1.12 -5.93 -3.47
C ALA A 15 -1.50 -5.55 -4.90
N SER A 16 -0.51 -5.28 -5.73
CA SER A 16 -0.73 -4.96 -7.14
C SER A 16 -1.22 -6.15 -7.93
N ALA A 17 -0.74 -7.35 -7.68
CA ALA A 17 -1.15 -8.52 -8.44
C ALA A 17 -2.63 -8.89 -8.21
N ALA A 18 -3.17 -8.55 -7.04
CA ALA A 18 -4.55 -8.88 -6.66
C ALA A 18 -5.60 -8.34 -7.65
N ARG A 19 -5.32 -7.22 -8.33
CA ARG A 19 -6.19 -6.66 -9.38
C ARG A 19 -6.44 -7.61 -10.55
N PHE A 20 -5.50 -8.52 -10.81
CA PHE A 20 -5.59 -9.49 -11.91
C PHE A 20 -6.35 -10.76 -11.52
N ALA A 21 -6.60 -11.01 -10.23
CA ALA A 21 -7.35 -12.18 -9.79
C ALA A 21 -8.85 -12.00 -10.14
N PRO A 22 -9.51 -12.95 -10.81
CA PRO A 22 -10.91 -12.82 -11.24
C PRO A 22 -11.90 -13.10 -10.09
N ILE A 23 -11.69 -12.48 -8.93
CA ILE A 23 -12.51 -12.69 -7.73
C ILE A 23 -13.02 -11.32 -7.24
N PRO A 24 -14.34 -11.14 -7.06
CA PRO A 24 -14.91 -9.91 -6.50
C PRO A 24 -14.33 -9.57 -5.13
N PHE A 25 -14.06 -8.28 -4.89
CA PHE A 25 -13.53 -7.72 -3.62
C PHE A 25 -12.16 -8.25 -3.16
N PHE A 26 -11.58 -9.19 -3.90
CA PHE A 26 -10.32 -9.81 -3.55
C PHE A 26 -9.16 -8.81 -3.57
N ASP A 27 -9.14 -7.88 -4.54
CA ASP A 27 -8.12 -6.86 -4.60
C ASP A 27 -8.14 -5.90 -3.39
N ASP A 28 -9.32 -5.49 -2.94
CA ASP A 28 -9.46 -4.64 -1.76
C ASP A 28 -9.05 -5.36 -0.46
N ALA A 29 -9.42 -6.63 -0.32
CA ALA A 29 -9.02 -7.46 0.81
C ALA A 29 -7.49 -7.63 0.87
N ILE A 30 -6.86 -7.95 -0.27
CA ILE A 30 -5.41 -8.16 -0.34
C ILE A 30 -4.65 -6.85 -0.13
N ARG A 31 -5.12 -5.73 -0.69
CA ARG A 31 -4.53 -4.41 -0.41
C ARG A 31 -4.54 -4.09 1.08
N THR A 32 -5.68 -4.33 1.74
CA THR A 32 -5.81 -4.12 3.19
C THR A 32 -4.81 -4.99 3.96
N GLN A 33 -4.69 -6.27 3.60
CA GLN A 33 -3.72 -7.17 4.24
C GLN A 33 -2.27 -6.76 3.99
N CYS A 34 -1.92 -6.37 2.76
CA CYS A 34 -0.56 -5.92 2.44
C CYS A 34 -0.21 -4.61 3.16
N ARG A 35 -1.15 -3.67 3.27
CA ARG A 35 -0.95 -2.44 4.07
C ARG A 35 -0.82 -2.76 5.56
N ARG A 36 -1.65 -3.67 6.07
CA ARG A 36 -1.56 -4.14 7.47
C ARG A 36 -0.21 -4.79 7.74
N PHE A 37 0.28 -5.61 6.80
CA PHE A 37 1.61 -6.19 6.85
C PHE A 37 2.71 -5.12 6.90
N VAL A 38 2.66 -4.12 6.02
CA VAL A 38 3.61 -3.00 6.02
C VAL A 38 3.60 -2.27 7.35
N VAL A 39 2.42 -1.93 7.88
CA VAL A 39 2.30 -1.27 9.20
C VAL A 39 2.87 -2.15 10.30
N SER A 40 2.46 -3.42 10.37
CA SER A 40 2.92 -4.36 11.39
C SER A 40 4.43 -4.60 11.31
N ARG A 41 5.01 -4.70 10.11
CA ARG A 41 6.45 -4.87 9.91
C ARG A 41 7.25 -3.64 10.30
N THR A 42 6.72 -2.46 9.98
CA THR A 42 7.37 -1.20 10.33
C THR A 42 7.34 -0.97 11.84
N LEU A 43 6.24 -1.32 12.51
CA LEU A 43 6.14 -1.30 13.98
C LEU A 43 7.11 -2.31 14.61
N ALA A 44 7.15 -3.55 14.12
CA ALA A 44 8.05 -4.58 14.66
C ALA A 44 9.54 -4.25 14.48
N ALA A 45 9.88 -3.42 13.48
CA ALA A 45 11.24 -2.94 13.26
C ALA A 45 11.57 -1.63 14.01
N SER A 46 10.62 -1.08 14.77
CA SER A 46 10.79 0.15 15.53
C SER A 46 10.67 -0.14 17.02
N ASP A 47 11.39 0.61 17.85
CA ASP A 47 11.27 0.52 19.31
C ASP A 47 10.03 1.30 19.77
N THR A 48 8.86 0.64 19.75
CA THR A 48 7.57 1.28 20.08
C THR A 48 6.62 0.33 20.77
N SER A 49 5.81 0.87 21.69
CA SER A 49 4.70 0.15 22.34
C SER A 49 3.40 0.17 21.51
N LEU A 50 3.41 0.86 20.37
CA LEU A 50 2.24 0.95 19.49
C LEU A 50 1.92 -0.41 18.87
N THR A 51 0.63 -0.72 18.81
CA THR A 51 0.15 -1.96 18.22
C THR A 51 -0.36 -1.71 16.80
N THR A 52 -0.35 -2.73 15.95
CA THR A 52 -0.98 -2.62 14.63
C THR A 52 -2.43 -2.13 14.74
N ALA A 53 -3.18 -2.57 15.75
CA ALA A 53 -4.56 -2.14 15.95
C ALA A 53 -4.72 -0.63 16.20
N SER A 54 -3.78 0.02 16.88
CA SER A 54 -3.84 1.47 17.16
C SER A 54 -3.65 2.32 15.90
N LEU A 55 -3.08 1.74 14.84
CA LEU A 55 -2.89 2.39 13.53
C LEU A 55 -3.85 1.87 12.46
N LYS A 56 -5.02 1.33 12.87
CA LYS A 56 -6.06 0.83 11.95
C LYS A 56 -6.40 1.78 10.80
N PRO A 57 -6.52 3.12 10.99
CA PRO A 57 -6.77 4.05 9.89
C PRO A 57 -5.75 3.99 8.74
N LEU A 58 -4.50 3.61 9.02
CA LEU A 58 -3.44 3.58 8.00
C LEU A 58 -3.57 2.41 7.03
N TYR A 59 -4.16 1.28 7.44
CA TYR A 59 -4.32 0.11 6.59
C TYR A 59 -5.76 -0.29 6.29
N GLY A 60 -6.72 0.08 7.15
CA GLY A 60 -8.14 -0.21 6.99
C GLY A 60 -8.89 0.83 6.16
N GLU A 61 -10.12 0.52 5.76
CA GLU A 61 -11.05 1.56 5.29
C GLU A 61 -11.60 2.33 6.49
N SER A 62 -11.43 3.65 6.48
CA SER A 62 -12.02 4.57 7.46
C SER A 62 -13.53 4.66 7.22
N GLY A 63 -14.31 4.02 8.07
CA GLY A 63 -15.77 4.09 8.05
C GLY A 63 -16.36 3.22 9.16
N GLY A 64 -17.09 3.84 10.09
CA GLY A 64 -17.76 3.15 11.19
C GLY A 64 -18.58 1.95 10.71
N LEU A 65 -18.36 0.81 11.35
CA LEU A 65 -18.93 -0.50 11.00
C LEU A 65 -20.45 -0.52 10.81
N VAL A 66 -21.18 0.41 11.45
CA VAL A 66 -22.65 0.40 11.53
C VAL A 66 -23.32 1.21 10.41
N ALA A 67 -22.77 2.36 10.01
CA ALA A 67 -23.36 3.19 8.96
C ALA A 67 -23.14 2.63 7.54
N ARG A 68 -22.19 1.71 7.38
CA ARG A 68 -21.74 1.20 6.08
C ARG A 68 -22.26 -0.20 5.76
N SER A 69 -22.62 -1.04 6.73
CA SER A 69 -23.28 -2.34 6.47
C SER A 69 -24.60 -2.17 5.72
N LEU A 70 -25.42 -1.15 6.06
CA LEU A 70 -26.66 -0.84 5.34
C LEU A 70 -26.44 -0.33 3.91
N ARG A 71 -25.47 0.57 3.68
CA ARG A 71 -25.14 1.06 2.32
C ARG A 71 -24.37 0.05 1.46
N ALA A 72 -23.57 -0.83 2.08
CA ALA A 72 -22.81 -1.85 1.38
C ALA A 72 -23.71 -2.98 0.90
N ILE A 73 -24.71 -3.40 1.68
CA ILE A 73 -25.70 -4.40 1.28
C ILE A 73 -26.56 -3.87 0.13
N ALA A 74 -27.02 -2.61 0.19
CA ALA A 74 -27.82 -2.01 -0.88
C ALA A 74 -27.06 -1.85 -2.21
N LYS A 75 -25.74 -1.67 -2.19
CA LYS A 75 -24.90 -1.54 -3.39
C LYS A 75 -24.19 -2.83 -3.81
N ALA A 76 -24.25 -3.88 -3.00
CA ALA A 76 -23.63 -5.18 -3.31
C ALA A 76 -24.17 -5.81 -4.61
N PRO A 77 -25.50 -5.89 -4.85
CA PRO A 77 -26.01 -6.48 -6.09
C PRO A 77 -25.62 -5.65 -7.32
N LEU A 78 -25.65 -4.31 -7.22
CA LEU A 78 -25.20 -3.43 -8.30
C LEU A 78 -23.68 -3.55 -8.58
N LYS A 79 -22.86 -3.67 -7.54
CA LYS A 79 -21.41 -3.90 -7.68
C LYS A 79 -21.10 -5.27 -8.28
N LEU A 80 -21.90 -6.29 -7.96
CA LEU A 80 -21.77 -7.63 -8.52
C LEU A 80 -22.19 -7.64 -10.00
N LEU A 81 -23.27 -6.95 -10.35
CA LEU A 81 -23.75 -6.79 -11.73
C LEU A 81 -22.73 -6.03 -12.60
N LEU A 82 -22.15 -4.95 -12.06
CA LEU A 82 -21.12 -4.16 -12.75
C LEU A 82 -19.70 -4.73 -12.60
N PHE A 83 -19.53 -5.86 -11.91
CA PHE A 83 -18.23 -6.46 -11.66
C PHE A 83 -17.47 -6.76 -12.96
N PRO A 84 -18.08 -7.36 -14.01
CA PRO A 84 -17.36 -7.67 -15.25
C PRO A 84 -16.82 -6.40 -15.92
N VAL A 85 -17.63 -5.34 -16.01
CA VAL A 85 -17.25 -4.06 -16.63
C VAL A 85 -16.14 -3.37 -15.83
N ARG A 86 -16.28 -3.29 -14.50
CA ARG A 86 -15.25 -2.73 -13.61
C ARG A 86 -13.95 -3.52 -13.69
N LYS A 87 -14.05 -4.84 -13.80
CA LYS A 87 -12.88 -5.71 -13.88
C LYS A 87 -12.12 -5.52 -15.19
N ILE A 88 -12.83 -5.42 -16.32
CA ILE A 88 -12.23 -5.13 -17.62
C ILE A 88 -11.56 -3.74 -17.59
N ALA A 89 -12.22 -2.72 -17.02
CA ALA A 89 -11.63 -1.39 -16.88
C ALA A 89 -10.37 -1.38 -16.00
N LEU A 90 -10.38 -2.12 -14.88
CA LEU A 90 -9.20 -2.29 -14.01
C LEU A 90 -8.06 -3.04 -14.71
N MET A 91 -8.38 -4.06 -15.50
CA MET A 91 -7.39 -4.78 -16.31
C MET A 91 -6.81 -3.89 -17.42
N ALA A 92 -7.65 -3.13 -18.12
CA ALA A 92 -7.22 -2.18 -19.16
C ALA A 92 -6.34 -1.06 -18.58
N THR A 93 -6.68 -0.55 -17.39
CA THR A 93 -5.89 0.48 -16.68
C THR A 93 -4.76 -0.10 -15.83
N SER A 94 -4.51 -1.41 -15.86
CA SER A 94 -3.48 -2.04 -15.01
C SER A 94 -2.07 -1.60 -15.33
N ILE A 95 -1.79 -1.16 -16.56
CA ILE A 95 -0.53 -0.51 -16.94
C ILE A 95 -0.28 0.74 -16.07
N HIS A 96 -1.35 1.42 -15.67
CA HIS A 96 -1.29 2.65 -14.91
C HIS A 96 -1.34 2.38 -13.42
N GLY A 97 -2.20 1.47 -12.99
CA GLY A 97 -2.44 1.26 -11.56
C GLY A 97 -1.37 0.43 -10.85
N VAL A 98 -0.62 -0.46 -11.53
CA VAL A 98 0.33 -1.37 -10.85
C VAL A 98 1.47 -0.60 -10.19
N PRO A 99 2.22 0.24 -10.93
CA PRO A 99 3.27 1.06 -10.33
C PRO A 99 2.75 1.94 -9.19
N MET A 100 1.55 2.52 -9.35
CA MET A 100 0.96 3.41 -8.34
C MET A 100 0.71 2.71 -7.01
N GLU A 101 0.23 1.46 -7.02
CA GLU A 101 -0.02 0.73 -5.78
C GLU A 101 1.29 0.28 -5.10
N ILE A 102 2.30 -0.12 -5.89
CA ILE A 102 3.64 -0.40 -5.36
C ILE A 102 4.18 0.85 -4.64
N MET A 103 4.18 2.00 -5.32
CA MET A 103 4.66 3.26 -4.75
C MET A 103 3.89 3.64 -3.50
N LYS A 104 2.55 3.54 -3.53
CA LYS A 104 1.70 3.84 -2.38
C LYS A 104 2.02 2.96 -1.18
N THR A 105 2.30 1.68 -1.41
CA THR A 105 2.66 0.72 -0.36
C THR A 105 4.03 1.02 0.24
N VAL A 106 5.03 1.34 -0.60
CA VAL A 106 6.38 1.69 -0.13
C VAL A 106 6.39 3.02 0.62
N LEU A 107 5.73 4.06 0.07
CA LEU A 107 5.64 5.36 0.72
C LEU A 107 4.91 5.26 2.06
N LEU A 108 3.87 4.43 2.18
CA LEU A 108 3.20 4.20 3.46
C LEU A 108 4.18 3.69 4.52
N GLY A 109 4.98 2.68 4.20
CA GLY A 109 6.00 2.14 5.11
C GLY A 109 7.06 3.18 5.46
N ARG A 110 7.56 3.90 4.46
CA ARG A 110 8.57 4.96 4.63
C ARG A 110 8.06 6.09 5.53
N THR A 111 6.87 6.62 5.27
CA THR A 111 6.26 7.69 6.07
C THR A 111 6.05 7.22 7.51
N LEU A 112 5.54 6.00 7.69
CA LEU A 112 5.34 5.44 9.03
C LEU A 112 6.66 5.31 9.79
N ARG A 113 7.70 4.76 9.16
CA ARG A 113 9.03 4.63 9.77
C ARG A 113 9.59 5.99 10.18
N ARG A 114 9.46 7.00 9.32
CA ARG A 114 9.94 8.36 9.60
C ARG A 114 9.23 8.97 10.81
N GLN A 115 7.90 8.82 10.87
CA GLN A 115 7.10 9.33 11.99
C GLN A 115 7.36 8.57 13.29
N LEU A 116 7.61 7.26 13.23
CA LEU A 116 8.06 6.48 14.40
C LEU A 116 9.43 6.95 14.88
N SER A 117 10.37 7.18 13.95
CA SER A 117 11.73 7.63 14.28
C SER A 117 11.78 9.04 14.88
N SER A 118 10.80 9.90 14.54
CA SER A 118 10.68 11.23 15.15
C SER A 118 9.92 11.24 16.48
N GLY A 119 9.36 10.10 16.91
CA GLY A 119 8.52 10.01 18.11
C GLY A 119 7.18 10.75 18.00
N GLN A 120 6.76 11.15 16.79
CA GLN A 120 5.60 12.02 16.56
C GLN A 120 4.29 11.25 16.28
N ILE A 121 4.26 9.94 16.47
CA ILE A 121 3.02 9.17 16.24
C ILE A 121 2.09 9.25 17.44
N ASP A 122 0.99 9.97 17.23
CA ASP A 122 -0.21 9.90 18.05
C ASP A 122 -1.24 8.98 17.37
N PRO A 123 -1.59 7.82 17.96
CA PRO A 123 -2.62 6.93 17.44
C PRO A 123 -3.98 7.60 17.26
N GLY A 124 -4.33 8.57 18.12
CA GLY A 124 -5.55 9.37 18.01
C GLY A 124 -5.61 10.22 16.74
N ARG A 125 -4.45 10.43 16.09
CA ARG A 125 -4.31 11.22 14.85
C ARG A 125 -3.97 10.36 13.63
N ALA A 126 -4.11 9.04 13.70
CA ALA A 126 -3.85 8.15 12.57
C ALA A 126 -4.72 8.47 11.32
N GLU A 127 -5.95 8.97 11.52
CA GLU A 127 -6.81 9.42 10.40
C GLU A 127 -6.30 10.71 9.74
N ALA A 128 -5.76 11.64 10.54
CA ALA A 128 -5.13 12.85 10.03
C ALA A 128 -3.85 12.52 9.24
N MET A 129 -3.07 11.56 9.74
CA MET A 129 -1.87 11.05 9.06
C MET A 129 -2.24 10.39 7.72
N ARG A 130 -3.25 9.51 7.71
CA ARG A 130 -3.79 8.91 6.48
C ARG A 130 -4.23 10.00 5.48
N SER A 131 -4.97 11.00 5.94
CA SER A 131 -5.49 12.07 5.08
C SER A 131 -4.37 12.93 4.48
N ALA A 132 -3.36 13.28 5.28
CA ALA A 132 -2.18 14.00 4.81
C ALA A 132 -1.38 13.18 3.79
N PHE A 133 -1.26 11.86 4.01
CA PHE A 133 -0.63 10.94 3.07
C PHE A 133 -1.35 10.92 1.71
N GLU A 134 -2.67 10.76 1.71
CA GLU A 134 -3.45 10.74 0.47
C GLU A 134 -3.40 12.08 -0.27
N GLU A 135 -3.45 13.21 0.46
CA GLU A 135 -3.31 14.55 -0.13
C GLU A 135 -1.92 14.75 -0.76
N ALA A 136 -0.86 14.42 -0.04
CA ALA A 136 0.50 14.53 -0.54
C ALA A 136 0.69 13.66 -1.79
N PHE A 137 0.24 12.40 -1.73
CA PHE A 137 0.37 11.43 -2.82
C PHE A 137 -0.35 11.90 -4.08
N ALA A 138 -1.57 12.45 -3.94
CA ALA A 138 -2.38 12.91 -5.06
C ALA A 138 -1.76 14.11 -5.82
N ARG A 139 -0.90 14.89 -5.15
CA ARG A 139 -0.25 16.08 -5.77
C ARG A 139 1.11 15.76 -6.39
N MET A 140 1.62 14.55 -6.26
CA MET A 140 2.93 14.17 -6.79
C MET A 140 2.86 13.83 -8.28
N ASP A 141 3.89 14.22 -9.03
CA ASP A 141 4.10 13.71 -10.38
C ASP A 141 5.00 12.47 -10.34
N PHE A 142 4.37 11.31 -10.50
CA PHE A 142 5.05 10.02 -10.52
C PHE A 142 5.34 9.50 -11.93
N HIS A 143 5.23 10.32 -12.99
CA HIS A 143 5.29 9.82 -14.37
C HIS A 143 6.59 9.05 -14.68
N ALA A 144 7.75 9.64 -14.40
CA ALA A 144 9.04 9.02 -14.65
C ALA A 144 9.25 7.75 -13.80
N LEU A 145 8.90 7.80 -12.52
CA LEU A 145 9.01 6.65 -11.61
C LEU A 145 8.10 5.50 -12.05
N ARG A 146 6.87 5.84 -12.45
CA ARG A 146 5.91 4.89 -12.99
C ARG A 146 6.42 4.21 -14.25
N ALA A 147 7.09 4.93 -15.16
CA ALA A 147 7.70 4.35 -16.35
C ALA A 147 8.80 3.35 -15.95
N GLY A 148 9.69 3.73 -15.02
CA GLY A 148 10.76 2.87 -14.52
C GLY A 148 10.25 1.58 -13.87
N ILE A 149 9.22 1.67 -13.02
CA ILE A 149 8.59 0.48 -12.41
C ILE A 149 7.87 -0.36 -13.48
N SER A 150 7.22 0.26 -14.45
CA SER A 150 6.54 -0.50 -15.52
C SER A 150 7.53 -1.31 -16.35
N ASP A 151 8.68 -0.72 -16.67
CA ASP A 151 9.77 -1.37 -17.40
C ASP A 151 10.36 -2.54 -16.60
N SER A 152 10.67 -2.32 -15.32
CA SER A 152 11.21 -3.37 -14.45
C SER A 152 10.28 -4.59 -14.33
N LEU A 153 8.97 -4.35 -14.29
CA LEU A 153 7.94 -5.40 -14.22
C LEU A 153 7.76 -6.16 -15.55
N ARG A 154 8.05 -5.55 -16.70
CA ARG A 154 7.98 -6.23 -18.01
C ARG A 154 9.09 -7.26 -18.17
N GLY A 155 10.23 -7.02 -17.55
CA GLY A 155 11.40 -7.90 -17.65
C GLY A 155 11.28 -9.23 -16.90
N VAL A 156 10.28 -9.43 -16.03
CA VAL A 156 10.10 -10.68 -15.28
C VAL A 156 8.89 -11.43 -15.83
N ARG A 157 9.11 -12.62 -16.40
CA ARG A 157 7.99 -13.45 -16.88
C ARG A 157 7.23 -14.03 -15.69
N SER A 158 5.90 -14.08 -15.80
CA SER A 158 5.03 -14.82 -14.86
C SER A 158 4.99 -14.34 -13.41
N TRP A 159 5.60 -13.20 -13.04
CA TRP A 159 5.52 -12.65 -11.68
C TRP A 159 4.09 -12.46 -11.20
N LYS A 160 3.18 -12.07 -12.11
CA LYS A 160 1.75 -11.90 -11.81
C LYS A 160 1.12 -13.17 -11.25
N LYS A 161 1.44 -14.34 -11.82
CA LYS A 161 0.87 -15.62 -11.39
C LYS A 161 1.36 -15.97 -9.98
N SER A 162 2.67 -15.84 -9.73
CA SER A 162 3.27 -16.04 -8.41
C SER A 162 2.65 -15.10 -7.36
N ALA A 163 2.55 -13.81 -7.68
CA ALA A 163 1.99 -12.83 -6.78
C ALA A 163 0.48 -13.02 -6.52
N ILE A 164 -0.30 -13.52 -7.50
CA ILE A 164 -1.70 -13.93 -7.28
C ILE A 164 -1.78 -15.16 -6.37
N THR A 165 -0.93 -16.17 -6.56
CA THR A 165 -0.88 -17.36 -5.70
C THR A 165 -0.57 -16.96 -4.26
N MET A 166 0.42 -16.08 -4.08
CA MET A 166 0.78 -15.54 -2.79
C MET A 166 -0.36 -14.74 -2.16
N ALA A 167 -0.99 -13.83 -2.93
CA ALA A 167 -2.17 -13.10 -2.48
C ALA A 167 -3.29 -14.06 -2.01
N ARG A 168 -3.55 -15.15 -2.75
CA ARG A 168 -4.55 -16.15 -2.34
C ARG A 168 -4.16 -16.84 -1.02
N SER A 169 -2.88 -17.15 -0.83
CA SER A 169 -2.39 -17.68 0.44
C SER A 169 -2.66 -16.72 1.60
N LEU A 170 -2.34 -15.43 1.42
CA LEU A 170 -2.58 -14.36 2.41
C LEU A 170 -4.07 -14.14 2.70
N SER A 171 -4.97 -14.41 1.75
CA SER A 171 -6.41 -14.34 2.00
C SER A 171 -6.93 -15.46 2.90
N ARG A 172 -6.24 -16.61 2.91
CA ARG A 172 -6.60 -17.79 3.71
C ARG A 172 -5.92 -17.79 5.07
N HIS A 173 -4.69 -17.28 5.14
CA HIS A 173 -3.89 -17.21 6.36
C HIS A 173 -3.36 -15.79 6.53
N SER A 174 -3.79 -15.13 7.61
CA SER A 174 -3.19 -13.84 7.99
C SER A 174 -1.80 -14.11 8.57
N LEU A 175 -0.79 -13.38 8.08
CA LEU A 175 0.56 -13.46 8.61
C LEU A 175 0.58 -13.01 10.08
N ALA A 176 1.35 -13.72 10.91
CA ALA A 176 1.57 -13.29 12.28
C ALA A 176 2.34 -11.97 12.32
N PRO A 177 2.19 -11.15 13.39
CA PRO A 177 3.00 -9.95 13.56
C PRO A 177 4.49 -10.31 13.52
N GLY A 178 5.26 -9.66 12.66
CA GLY A 178 6.70 -9.92 12.53
C GLY A 178 7.09 -11.13 11.68
N GLU A 179 6.13 -11.83 11.05
CA GLU A 179 6.43 -12.88 10.07
C GLU A 179 6.78 -12.28 8.70
N ALA A 180 7.72 -12.88 7.97
CA ALA A 180 8.11 -12.39 6.64
C ALA A 180 7.10 -12.82 5.60
N MET A 181 6.95 -12.02 4.55
CA MET A 181 6.12 -12.47 3.44
C MET A 181 6.84 -13.62 2.73
N PRO A 182 6.23 -14.82 2.60
CA PRO A 182 6.87 -15.93 1.91
C PRO A 182 6.86 -15.68 0.40
N ALA A 183 7.89 -14.99 -0.09
CA ALA A 183 8.07 -14.67 -1.50
C ALA A 183 8.84 -15.79 -2.20
N ASP A 184 8.38 -16.19 -3.39
CA ASP A 184 9.14 -17.08 -4.26
C ASP A 184 10.21 -16.29 -5.04
N ASP A 185 11.14 -17.00 -5.69
CA ASP A 185 12.24 -16.39 -6.45
C ASP A 185 11.78 -15.36 -7.50
N ARG A 186 10.56 -15.51 -8.03
CA ARG A 186 10.03 -14.59 -9.04
C ARG A 186 9.55 -13.30 -8.41
N ILE A 187 8.88 -13.38 -7.27
CA ILE A 187 8.48 -12.21 -6.50
C ILE A 187 9.73 -11.50 -5.98
N GLU A 188 10.72 -12.24 -5.48
CA GLU A 188 12.00 -11.69 -5.02
C GLU A 188 12.76 -10.98 -6.14
N LEU A 189 12.89 -11.60 -7.31
CA LEU A 189 13.51 -10.98 -8.48
C LEU A 189 12.74 -9.72 -8.91
N THR A 190 11.41 -9.77 -8.89
CA THR A 190 10.56 -8.62 -9.25
C THR A 190 10.74 -7.48 -8.25
N ALA A 191 10.70 -7.78 -6.96
CA ALA A 191 10.89 -6.80 -5.89
C ALA A 191 12.28 -6.18 -5.96
N SER A 192 13.32 -6.99 -6.21
CA SER A 192 14.69 -6.50 -6.36
C SER A 192 14.83 -5.52 -7.52
N ARG A 193 14.23 -5.80 -8.68
CA ARG A 193 14.25 -4.87 -9.83
C ARG A 193 13.45 -3.60 -9.59
N VAL A 194 12.31 -3.70 -8.90
CA VAL A 194 11.55 -2.52 -8.49
C VAL A 194 12.37 -1.68 -7.52
N GLN A 195 12.96 -2.30 -6.51
CA GLN A 195 13.81 -1.67 -5.50
C GLN A 195 14.97 -0.91 -6.15
N GLN A 196 15.63 -1.47 -7.17
CA GLN A 196 16.67 -0.78 -7.96
C GLN A 196 16.17 0.51 -8.62
N VAL A 197 14.91 0.56 -9.06
CA VAL A 197 14.29 1.80 -9.59
C VAL A 197 14.02 2.79 -8.44
N LEU A 198 13.62 2.29 -7.28
CA LEU A 198 13.36 3.12 -6.10
C LEU A 198 14.62 3.73 -5.50
N ASP A 199 15.76 3.05 -5.65
CA ASP A 199 17.06 3.48 -5.13
C ASP A 199 17.77 4.47 -6.05
N ARG A 200 17.18 4.82 -7.20
CA ARG A 200 17.77 5.83 -8.09
C ARG A 200 17.74 7.22 -7.45
N PRO A 201 18.75 8.08 -7.69
CA PRO A 201 18.82 9.41 -7.10
C PRO A 201 17.58 10.29 -7.40
N GLU A 202 17.05 10.21 -8.61
CA GLU A 202 15.84 10.92 -9.02
C GLU A 202 14.59 10.48 -8.25
N THR A 203 14.48 9.17 -7.98
CA THR A 203 13.38 8.64 -7.15
C THR A 203 13.52 9.09 -5.70
N THR A 204 14.74 9.11 -5.18
CA THR A 204 15.01 9.58 -3.81
C THR A 204 14.65 11.06 -3.66
N LYS A 205 14.95 11.90 -4.66
CA LYS A 205 14.50 13.31 -4.69
C LYS A 205 12.97 13.41 -4.69
N LEU A 206 12.30 12.58 -5.48
CA LEU A 206 10.84 12.54 -5.54
C LEU A 206 10.23 12.12 -4.19
N PHE A 207 10.85 11.17 -3.50
CA PHE A 207 10.44 10.75 -2.17
C PHE A 207 10.66 11.85 -1.13
N ALA A 208 11.76 12.59 -1.19
CA ALA A 208 12.00 13.75 -0.33
C ALA A 208 10.95 14.85 -0.55
N GLU A 209 10.53 15.08 -1.80
CA GLU A 209 9.46 16.04 -2.11
C GLU A 209 8.10 15.57 -1.59
N PHE A 210 7.77 14.28 -1.76
CA PHE A 210 6.58 13.69 -1.15
C PHE A 210 6.58 13.85 0.37
N ASP A 211 7.72 13.53 0.99
CA ASP A 211 7.98 13.61 2.42
C ASP A 211 7.71 15.02 2.95
N ARG A 212 8.20 16.07 2.24
CA ARG A 212 7.96 17.48 2.56
C ARG A 212 6.48 17.86 2.46
N ARG A 213 5.79 17.45 1.40
CA ARG A 213 4.36 17.74 1.21
C ARG A 213 3.49 17.05 2.25
N PHE A 214 3.84 15.82 2.61
CA PHE A 214 3.19 15.11 3.70
C PHE A 214 3.34 15.89 5.00
N ASP A 215 4.55 16.35 5.35
CA ASP A 215 4.78 17.05 6.62
C ASP A 215 3.99 18.36 6.68
N GLN A 216 3.93 19.12 5.57
CA GLN A 216 3.10 20.33 5.46
C GLN A 216 1.60 20.01 5.65
N ALA A 217 1.09 19.01 4.95
CA ALA A 217 -0.31 18.61 5.02
C ALA A 217 -0.68 18.04 6.41
N TYR A 218 0.25 17.36 7.07
CA TYR A 218 0.05 16.80 8.40
C TYR A 218 0.08 17.90 9.45
N ALA A 219 1.09 18.78 9.46
CA ALA A 219 1.20 19.89 10.39
C ALA A 219 -0.03 20.81 10.36
N GLY A 220 -0.55 21.15 9.16
CA GLY A 220 -1.77 21.94 9.02
C GLY A 220 -3.00 21.29 9.67
N ARG A 221 -3.07 19.96 9.67
CA ARG A 221 -4.13 19.19 10.36
C ARG A 221 -3.91 19.11 11.86
N LEU A 222 -2.67 19.08 12.33
CA LEU A 222 -2.37 19.10 13.76
C LEU A 222 -2.74 20.45 14.40
N ALA A 223 -2.66 21.53 13.64
CA ALA A 223 -3.02 22.89 14.07
C ALA A 223 -4.54 23.15 14.05
N THR A 224 -5.32 22.32 13.36
CA THR A 224 -6.78 22.45 13.31
C THR A 224 -7.40 21.54 14.36
N PRO A 225 -8.19 22.05 15.33
CA PRO A 225 -8.83 21.21 16.33
C PRO A 225 -9.79 20.21 15.66
N PRO A 226 -9.93 18.97 16.20
CA PRO A 226 -10.87 18.00 15.66
C PRO A 226 -12.28 18.58 15.71
N ARG A 227 -12.97 18.57 14.57
CA ARG A 227 -14.39 18.94 14.45
C ARG A 227 -15.28 17.82 14.95
#